data_AF-A0A2S4U9M5-F1
#
_entry.id   AF-A0A2S4U9M5-F1
#
_cell.length_a   1.000
_cell.length_b   1.000
_cell.length_c   1.000
_cell.angle_alpha   90.00
_cell.angle_beta   90.00
_cell.angle_gamma   90.00
#
_symmetry.space_group_name_H-M   'P 1'
#
loop_
_entity.id
_entity.type
_entity.pdbx_description
1 polymer ?
#
loop_
_entity_poly.entity_id
_entity_poly.type
_entity_poly.pdbx_seq_one_letter_code
_entity_poly.pdbx_strand_id
1 'polypeptide(L)'
;MQNLTLAVSHVEGTHSGQKFAELFYNVLEKYSTVDRMHTLTADNTSVNNKMAQQLERQIPHFSSSTHILGCVAHVINLVAKLGITALGSVDDNNDGNEISMAAVDAGSDSESNLNTQTIIKWVHGMCTWVCFSPQRCERFAVAVNSCQPELHSRKIQGLEVDVPTRWNSTFLMFQRCILLEKSYTHFCQQNQEVAGFILSSAEWNQARIIMKFLEPLSEATELLCASQYLTLHNALPVYIILIQHLESARLGLNERQLIRPADQMIDKINQYLNNALQKPMYICAMILDPRFKLSFWKNNEKFIMDKYSVSADDILKTLKDTAEEFYESLP
;
A
#
# COMPACT_ATOMS: atom_id res chain seq x y z
N MET A 1 11.31 -10.71 19.53
CA MET A 1 10.47 -11.42 18.53
C MET A 1 11.38 -12.38 17.78
N GLN A 2 11.01 -13.66 17.66
CA GLN A 2 11.74 -14.60 16.81
C GLN A 2 10.97 -14.75 15.51
N ASN A 3 11.67 -14.73 14.38
CA ASN A 3 11.11 -15.01 13.06
C ASN A 3 11.88 -16.20 12.49
N LEU A 4 11.18 -17.30 12.22
CA LEU A 4 11.77 -18.54 11.72
C LEU A 4 11.00 -18.99 10.49
N THR A 5 11.70 -19.14 9.37
CA THR A 5 11.12 -19.75 8.16
C THR A 5 11.02 -21.26 8.36
N LEU A 6 9.80 -21.79 8.41
CA LEU A 6 9.56 -23.24 8.54
C LEU A 6 9.65 -23.98 7.20
N ALA A 7 9.18 -23.37 6.12
CA ALA A 7 9.20 -23.96 4.78
C ALA A 7 9.10 -22.90 3.68
N VAL A 8 9.65 -23.23 2.50
CA VAL A 8 9.40 -22.55 1.23
C VAL A 8 8.99 -23.62 0.23
N SER A 9 7.70 -23.92 0.18
CA SER A 9 7.17 -25.02 -0.61
C SER A 9 6.95 -24.59 -2.07
N HIS A 10 7.47 -25.37 -3.01
CA HIS A 10 7.12 -25.23 -4.42
C HIS A 10 5.71 -25.78 -4.63
N VAL A 11 4.84 -25.00 -5.28
CA VAL A 11 3.46 -25.41 -5.58
C VAL A 11 3.41 -25.78 -7.06
N GLU A 12 3.11 -27.04 -7.35
CA GLU A 12 2.88 -27.51 -8.72
C GLU A 12 1.39 -27.59 -9.03
N GLY A 13 1.01 -27.20 -10.25
CA GLY A 13 -0.37 -27.27 -10.73
C GLY A 13 -1.27 -26.15 -10.21
N THR A 14 -2.54 -26.45 -9.95
CA THR A 14 -3.55 -25.44 -9.62
C THR A 14 -3.38 -24.88 -8.21
N HIS A 15 -3.28 -23.55 -8.12
CA HIS A 15 -3.24 -22.83 -6.84
C HIS A 15 -4.63 -22.76 -6.19
N SER A 16 -4.98 -23.83 -5.46
CA SER A 16 -6.26 -23.94 -4.75
C SER A 16 -6.10 -23.86 -3.24
N GLY A 17 -7.15 -23.40 -2.54
CA GLY A 17 -7.13 -23.31 -1.07
C GLY A 17 -6.94 -24.67 -0.40
N GLN A 18 -7.47 -25.74 -1.01
CA GLN A 18 -7.25 -27.10 -0.54
C GLN A 18 -5.77 -27.50 -0.62
N LYS A 19 -5.13 -27.24 -1.77
CA LYS A 19 -3.72 -27.60 -1.95
C LYS A 19 -2.82 -26.84 -0.97
N PHE A 20 -3.11 -25.57 -0.76
CA PHE A 20 -2.37 -24.76 0.21
C PHE A 20 -2.58 -25.27 1.63
N ALA A 21 -3.80 -25.67 2.00
CA ALA A 21 -4.08 -26.24 3.32
C ALA A 21 -3.33 -27.55 3.56
N GLU A 22 -3.31 -28.46 2.58
CA GLU A 22 -2.53 -29.71 2.65
C GLU A 22 -1.03 -29.42 2.85
N LEU A 23 -0.46 -28.53 2.04
CA LEU A 23 0.96 -28.16 2.15
C LEU A 23 1.26 -27.51 3.50
N PHE A 24 0.39 -26.62 3.97
CA PHE A 24 0.58 -25.92 5.25
C PHE A 24 0.48 -26.89 6.43
N TYR A 25 -0.54 -27.75 6.44
CA TYR A 25 -0.75 -28.75 7.48
C TYR A 25 0.43 -29.74 7.57
N ASN A 26 0.91 -30.25 6.43
CA ASN A 26 2.07 -31.15 6.41
C ASN A 26 3.34 -30.51 7.01
N VAL A 27 3.53 -29.20 6.84
CA VAL A 27 4.63 -28.48 7.48
C VAL A 27 4.41 -28.41 9.00
N LEU A 28 3.21 -28.08 9.47
CA LEU A 28 2.90 -28.07 10.90
C LEU A 28 3.08 -29.45 11.54
N GLU A 29 2.65 -30.51 10.87
CA GLU A 29 2.80 -31.89 11.33
C GLU A 29 4.27 -32.28 11.44
N LYS A 30 5.07 -31.98 10.41
CA LYS A 30 6.52 -32.24 10.37
C LYS A 30 7.26 -31.62 11.56
N TYR A 31 6.83 -30.46 12.03
CA TYR A 31 7.43 -29.77 13.18
C TYR A 31 6.68 -29.98 14.50
N SER A 32 5.63 -30.81 14.51
CA SER A 32 4.77 -31.07 15.67
C SER A 32 4.20 -29.79 16.30
N THR A 33 3.77 -28.86 15.45
CA THR A 33 3.21 -27.55 15.85
C THR A 33 1.74 -27.36 15.48
N VAL A 34 1.03 -28.42 15.08
CA VAL A 34 -0.41 -28.36 14.74
C VAL A 34 -1.20 -27.79 15.91
N ASP A 35 -0.97 -28.28 17.13
CA ASP A 35 -1.66 -27.83 18.36
C ASP A 35 -1.17 -26.48 18.90
N ARG A 36 -0.20 -25.85 18.22
CA ARG A 36 0.40 -24.57 18.63
C ARG A 36 0.06 -23.43 17.67
N MET A 37 -0.69 -23.70 16.61
CA MET A 37 -1.03 -22.69 15.62
C MET A 37 -2.19 -21.82 16.10
N HIS A 38 -1.88 -20.61 16.56
CA HIS A 38 -2.91 -19.68 17.02
C HIS A 38 -3.55 -18.85 15.89
N THR A 39 -2.74 -18.19 15.05
CA THR A 39 -3.24 -17.22 14.07
C THR A 39 -2.50 -17.38 12.74
N LEU A 40 -3.23 -17.18 11.65
CA LEU A 40 -2.71 -17.22 10.29
C LEU A 40 -2.85 -15.86 9.63
N THR A 41 -1.73 -15.19 9.33
CA THR A 41 -1.77 -13.95 8.53
C THR A 41 -1.47 -14.27 7.08
N ALA A 42 -2.32 -13.81 6.16
CA ALA A 42 -2.15 -14.04 4.73
C ALA A 42 -2.59 -12.81 3.91
N ASP A 43 -2.24 -12.76 2.63
CA ASP A 43 -2.82 -11.75 1.73
C ASP A 43 -4.34 -11.96 1.58
N ASN A 44 -5.05 -10.91 1.17
CA ASN A 44 -6.52 -10.89 1.16
C ASN A 44 -7.12 -11.57 -0.09
N THR A 45 -6.49 -12.62 -0.59
CA THR A 45 -7.00 -13.40 -1.73
C THR A 45 -8.03 -14.44 -1.28
N SER A 46 -8.99 -14.74 -2.15
CA SER A 46 -10.04 -15.74 -1.86
C SER A 46 -9.49 -17.15 -1.67
N VAL A 47 -8.32 -17.45 -2.24
CA VAL A 47 -7.62 -18.73 -2.08
C VAL A 47 -7.21 -18.95 -0.61
N ASN A 48 -6.72 -17.91 0.07
CA ASN A 48 -6.31 -17.99 1.47
C ASN A 48 -7.51 -18.16 2.42
N ASN A 49 -8.64 -17.53 2.11
CA ASN A 49 -9.88 -17.77 2.86
C ASN A 49 -10.33 -19.23 2.73
N LYS A 50 -10.27 -19.80 1.52
CA LYS A 50 -10.56 -21.23 1.30
C LYS A 50 -9.58 -22.14 2.02
N MET A 51 -8.28 -21.77 2.06
CA MET A 51 -7.27 -22.50 2.82
C MET A 51 -7.61 -22.51 4.31
N ALA A 52 -7.92 -21.36 4.91
CA ALA A 52 -8.30 -21.29 6.32
C ALA A 52 -9.52 -22.16 6.65
N GLN A 53 -10.54 -22.16 5.79
CA GLN A 53 -11.72 -23.03 5.95
C GLN A 53 -11.38 -24.53 5.89
N GLN A 54 -10.35 -24.92 5.13
CA GLN A 54 -9.87 -26.30 5.13
C GLN A 54 -9.04 -26.62 6.37
N LEU A 55 -8.22 -25.68 6.85
CA LEU A 55 -7.42 -25.85 8.07
C LEU A 55 -8.30 -25.96 9.33
N GLU A 56 -9.40 -25.21 9.40
CA GLU A 56 -10.39 -25.29 10.49
C GLU A 56 -10.98 -26.71 10.66
N ARG A 57 -11.05 -27.50 9.58
CA ARG A 57 -11.50 -28.90 9.64
C ARG A 57 -10.44 -29.85 10.22
N GLN A 58 -9.18 -29.44 10.19
CA GLN A 58 -8.02 -30.26 10.55
C GLN A 58 -7.39 -29.84 11.88
N ILE A 59 -7.64 -28.61 12.33
CA ILE A 59 -7.04 -28.00 13.51
C ILE A 59 -8.17 -27.56 14.46
N PRO A 60 -8.47 -28.35 15.52
CA PRO A 60 -9.70 -28.20 16.30
C PRO A 60 -9.92 -26.83 16.96
N HIS A 61 -8.85 -26.11 17.30
CA HIS A 61 -8.88 -24.80 17.97
C HIS A 61 -8.77 -23.62 17.00
N PHE A 62 -8.58 -23.88 15.70
CA PHE A 62 -8.46 -22.82 14.69
C PHE A 62 -9.83 -22.50 14.08
N SER A 63 -10.33 -21.30 14.33
CA SER A 63 -11.54 -20.78 13.67
C SER A 63 -11.18 -19.89 12.47
N SER A 64 -11.70 -20.23 11.28
CA SER A 64 -11.39 -19.50 10.05
C SER A 64 -12.04 -18.11 10.00
N SER A 65 -13.03 -17.83 10.85
CA SER A 65 -13.69 -16.52 10.90
C SER A 65 -12.87 -15.50 11.70
N THR A 66 -12.17 -15.93 12.75
CA THR A 66 -11.47 -15.05 13.70
C THR A 66 -9.94 -15.14 13.62
N HIS A 67 -9.37 -16.30 13.29
CA HIS A 67 -7.92 -16.55 13.38
C HIS A 67 -7.16 -16.36 12.07
N ILE A 68 -7.83 -16.19 10.93
CA ILE A 68 -7.15 -15.69 9.72
C ILE A 68 -7.12 -14.16 9.76
N LEU A 69 -5.95 -13.54 9.68
CA LEU A 69 -5.78 -12.09 9.60
C LEU A 69 -5.37 -11.68 8.19
N GLY A 70 -6.01 -10.60 7.71
CA GLY A 70 -5.68 -10.04 6.40
C GLY A 70 -4.42 -9.18 6.48
N CYS A 71 -3.61 -9.23 5.42
CA CYS A 71 -2.44 -8.36 5.31
C CYS A 71 -2.87 -6.90 5.07
N VAL A 72 -2.69 -6.03 6.06
CA VAL A 72 -3.03 -4.59 5.95
C VAL A 72 -2.17 -3.90 4.90
N ALA A 73 -0.88 -4.22 4.80
CA ALA A 73 -0.01 -3.68 3.75
C ALA A 73 -0.49 -4.05 2.33
N HIS A 74 -1.05 -5.26 2.15
CA HIS A 74 -1.69 -5.63 0.89
C HIS A 74 -2.93 -4.78 0.62
N VAL A 75 -3.76 -4.51 1.64
CA VAL A 75 -4.92 -3.60 1.50
C VAL A 75 -4.47 -2.21 1.09
N ILE A 76 -3.45 -1.64 1.73
CA ILE A 76 -2.93 -0.31 1.37
C ILE A 76 -2.43 -0.29 -0.07
N ASN A 77 -1.75 -1.35 -0.53
CA ASN A 77 -1.35 -1.48 -1.92
C ASN A 77 -2.54 -1.49 -2.89
N LEU A 78 -3.62 -2.21 -2.57
CA LEU A 78 -4.84 -2.18 -3.39
C LEU A 78 -5.48 -0.79 -3.41
N VAL A 79 -5.55 -0.13 -2.26
CA VAL A 79 -6.13 1.21 -2.09
C VAL A 79 -5.32 2.26 -2.86
N ALA A 80 -3.99 2.23 -2.75
CA ALA A 80 -3.14 3.16 -3.47
C ALA A 80 -3.23 2.96 -4.99
N LYS A 81 -3.23 1.71 -5.48
CA LYS A 81 -3.46 1.43 -6.90
C LYS A 81 -4.81 1.97 -7.36
N LEU A 82 -5.87 1.74 -6.59
CA LEU A 82 -7.20 2.27 -6.89
C LEU A 82 -7.20 3.81 -6.96
N GLY A 83 -6.54 4.48 -6.01
CA GLY A 83 -6.38 5.93 -6.01
C GLY A 83 -5.63 6.45 -7.24
N ILE A 84 -4.51 5.81 -7.60
CA ILE A 84 -3.71 6.16 -8.78
C ILE A 84 -4.52 5.95 -10.06
N THR A 85 -5.27 4.86 -10.19
CA THR A 85 -6.16 4.61 -11.33
C THR A 85 -7.33 5.59 -11.37
N ALA A 86 -7.86 6.01 -10.23
CA ALA A 86 -8.92 7.03 -10.17
C ALA A 86 -8.42 8.41 -10.60
N LEU A 87 -7.13 8.68 -10.37
CA LEU A 87 -6.42 9.87 -10.84
C LEU A 87 -6.13 9.82 -12.35
N GLY A 88 -6.30 8.67 -13.01
CA GLY A 88 -6.26 8.52 -14.46
C GLY A 88 -6.55 7.09 -14.90
N SER A 89 -7.58 6.85 -15.73
CA SER A 89 -7.91 5.52 -16.25
C SER A 89 -6.69 4.87 -16.88
N VAL A 90 -6.24 3.74 -16.36
CA VAL A 90 -5.40 2.83 -17.12
C VAL A 90 -6.39 1.98 -17.91
N ASP A 91 -6.56 2.28 -19.18
CA ASP A 91 -6.99 1.21 -20.08
C ASP A 91 -5.81 0.25 -20.13
N ASP A 92 -5.94 -0.84 -19.38
CA ASP A 92 -5.06 -1.99 -19.41
C ASP A 92 -5.01 -2.49 -20.86
N ASN A 93 -3.98 -2.09 -21.61
CA ASN A 93 -3.44 -2.74 -22.79
C ASN A 93 -2.19 -1.97 -23.26
N ASN A 94 -1.07 -2.12 -22.55
CA ASN A 94 0.22 -2.08 -23.22
C ASN A 94 1.24 -2.89 -22.44
N ASP A 95 1.26 -4.19 -22.70
CA ASP A 95 2.41 -5.05 -22.44
C ASP A 95 3.65 -4.41 -23.07
N GLY A 96 4.61 -4.02 -22.25
CA GLY A 96 6.06 -4.13 -22.48
C GLY A 96 6.71 -3.63 -23.78
N ASN A 97 5.99 -3.01 -24.71
CA ASN A 97 6.54 -2.51 -25.96
C ASN A 97 6.89 -1.04 -25.82
N GLU A 98 8.07 -0.68 -26.35
CA GLU A 98 8.56 0.68 -26.49
C GLU A 98 7.42 1.62 -26.88
N ILE A 99 7.19 2.66 -26.08
CA ILE A 99 6.28 3.75 -26.42
C ILE A 99 6.86 4.43 -27.65
N SER A 100 6.38 4.07 -28.84
CA SER A 100 6.75 4.76 -30.08
C SER A 100 6.18 6.19 -30.02
N MET A 101 7.05 7.17 -30.24
CA MET A 101 6.82 8.62 -30.12
C MET A 101 5.83 9.22 -31.15
N ALA A 102 5.07 8.40 -31.89
CA ALA A 102 4.35 8.85 -33.09
C ALA A 102 2.83 9.13 -32.91
N ALA A 103 2.29 9.13 -31.69
CA ALA A 103 0.83 9.24 -31.50
C ALA A 103 0.39 10.35 -30.53
N VAL A 104 1.02 11.52 -30.59
CA VAL A 104 0.52 12.73 -29.92
C VAL A 104 0.28 13.80 -30.98
N ASP A 105 -0.83 13.67 -31.70
CA ASP A 105 -1.33 14.72 -32.58
C ASP A 105 -2.74 15.16 -32.17
N ALA A 106 -3.01 16.43 -32.45
CA ALA A 106 -3.88 17.36 -31.76
C ALA A 106 -5.38 16.98 -31.65
N GLY A 107 -5.99 17.39 -30.52
CA GLY A 107 -7.44 17.43 -30.33
C GLY A 107 -7.82 18.36 -29.17
N SER A 108 -8.47 19.47 -29.51
CA SER A 108 -9.01 20.52 -28.65
C SER A 108 -10.18 20.06 -27.76
N ASP A 109 -10.15 20.38 -26.46
CA ASP A 109 -11.14 21.24 -25.77
C ASP A 109 -11.11 21.09 -24.24
N SER A 110 -11.48 22.20 -23.58
CA SER A 110 -11.69 22.45 -22.15
C SER A 110 -10.46 22.82 -21.29
N GLU A 111 -10.38 24.12 -20.96
CA GLU A 111 -9.59 24.66 -19.87
C GLU A 111 -9.92 23.96 -18.54
N SER A 112 -8.86 23.66 -17.77
CA SER A 112 -8.85 23.28 -16.34
C SER A 112 -9.00 21.80 -15.93
N ASN A 113 -8.45 20.86 -16.68
CA ASN A 113 -8.01 19.58 -16.11
C ASN A 113 -6.61 19.24 -16.63
N LEU A 114 -5.57 19.64 -15.88
CA LEU A 114 -4.23 19.08 -16.06
C LEU A 114 -4.36 17.56 -15.93
N ASN A 115 -4.22 16.85 -17.04
CA ASN A 115 -4.51 15.43 -17.08
C ASN A 115 -3.47 14.70 -16.24
N THR A 116 -3.86 14.34 -15.01
CA THR A 116 -2.98 13.65 -14.05
C THR A 116 -2.46 12.33 -14.60
N GLN A 117 -3.21 11.69 -15.51
CA GLN A 117 -2.77 10.51 -16.26
C GLN A 117 -1.53 10.80 -17.11
N THR A 118 -1.49 11.96 -17.76
CA THR A 118 -0.38 12.40 -18.61
C THR A 118 0.88 12.61 -17.78
N ILE A 119 0.73 13.23 -16.60
CA ILE A 119 1.83 13.43 -15.65
C ILE A 119 2.41 12.07 -15.23
N ILE A 120 1.56 11.11 -14.88
CA ILE A 120 2.03 9.79 -14.46
C ILE A 120 2.76 9.06 -15.57
N LYS A 121 2.20 9.07 -16.79
CA LYS A 121 2.82 8.45 -17.95
C LYS A 121 4.17 9.08 -18.29
N TRP A 122 4.27 10.40 -18.24
CA TRP A 122 5.52 11.11 -18.58
C TRP A 122 6.62 10.89 -17.54
N VAL A 123 6.29 10.97 -16.25
CA VAL A 123 7.23 10.66 -15.17
C VAL A 123 7.75 9.23 -15.30
N HIS A 124 6.85 8.26 -15.45
CA HIS A 124 7.24 6.86 -15.62
C HIS A 124 8.07 6.62 -16.89
N GLY A 125 7.67 7.22 -18.03
CA GLY A 125 8.39 7.13 -19.30
C GLY A 125 9.80 7.68 -19.21
N MET A 126 9.97 8.84 -18.57
CA MET A 126 11.28 9.45 -18.35
C MET A 126 12.18 8.59 -17.45
N CYS A 127 11.65 8.12 -16.32
CA CYS A 127 12.39 7.22 -15.42
C CYS A 127 12.83 5.95 -16.14
N THR A 128 11.91 5.31 -16.85
CA THR A 128 12.20 4.09 -17.60
C THR A 128 13.27 4.35 -18.66
N TRP A 129 13.17 5.45 -19.40
CA TRP A 129 14.14 5.78 -20.44
C TRP A 129 15.55 6.03 -19.86
N VAL A 130 15.65 6.85 -18.80
CA VAL A 130 16.93 7.19 -18.15
C VAL A 130 17.58 5.97 -17.55
N CYS A 131 16.80 5.15 -16.84
CA CYS A 131 17.30 3.99 -16.11
C CYS A 131 17.51 2.75 -16.98
N PHE A 132 17.15 2.80 -18.27
CA PHE A 132 17.26 1.68 -19.19
C PHE A 132 18.70 1.20 -19.44
N SER A 133 19.69 2.12 -19.41
CA SER A 133 21.08 1.77 -19.70
C SER A 133 22.06 2.54 -18.81
N PRO A 134 23.22 1.95 -18.46
CA PRO A 134 24.24 2.63 -17.65
C PRO A 134 24.68 3.98 -18.25
N GLN A 135 24.78 4.07 -19.58
CA GLN A 135 25.18 5.30 -20.27
C GLN A 135 24.15 6.41 -20.09
N ARG A 136 22.85 6.10 -20.14
CA ARG A 136 21.78 7.08 -19.90
C ARG A 136 21.73 7.52 -18.44
N CYS A 137 21.92 6.58 -17.51
CA CYS A 137 22.06 6.91 -16.08
C CYS A 137 23.22 7.88 -15.83
N GLU A 138 24.39 7.63 -16.43
CA GLU A 138 25.57 8.47 -16.28
C GLU A 138 25.35 9.86 -16.92
N ARG A 139 24.76 9.92 -18.12
CA ARG A 139 24.37 11.20 -18.74
C ARG A 139 23.45 12.02 -17.85
N PHE A 140 22.47 11.39 -17.20
CA PHE A 140 21.58 12.08 -16.28
C PHE A 140 22.31 12.51 -15.00
N ALA A 141 23.20 11.67 -14.45
CA ALA A 141 24.00 12.01 -13.29
C ALA A 141 24.88 13.25 -13.50
N VAL A 142 25.42 13.45 -14.72
CA VAL A 142 26.13 14.67 -15.10
C VAL A 142 25.22 15.91 -15.03
N ALA A 143 23.97 15.79 -15.50
CA ALA A 143 23.00 16.88 -15.36
C ALA A 143 22.66 17.16 -13.89
N VAL A 144 22.54 16.11 -13.05
CA VAL A 144 22.32 16.27 -11.61
C VAL A 144 23.50 16.97 -10.94
N ASN A 145 24.74 16.60 -11.26
CA ASN A 145 25.93 17.27 -10.73
C ASN A 145 26.00 18.75 -11.14
N SER A 146 25.49 19.08 -12.33
CA SER A 146 25.52 20.44 -12.86
C SER A 146 24.41 21.33 -12.29
N CYS A 147 23.18 20.81 -12.18
CA CYS A 147 22.01 21.58 -11.78
C CYS A 147 21.71 21.52 -10.27
N GLN A 148 22.10 20.43 -9.60
CA GLN A 148 21.81 20.13 -8.19
C GLN A 148 23.01 19.42 -7.51
N PRO A 149 24.20 20.06 -7.47
CA PRO A 149 25.43 19.46 -6.95
C PRO A 149 25.30 19.00 -5.48
N GLU A 150 24.47 19.66 -4.68
CA GLU A 150 24.17 19.29 -3.30
C GLU A 150 23.55 17.90 -3.20
N LEU A 151 22.64 17.53 -4.11
CA LEU A 151 22.02 16.20 -4.13
C LEU A 151 22.99 15.16 -4.67
N HIS A 152 23.77 15.52 -5.69
CA HIS A 152 24.82 14.66 -6.23
C HIS A 152 25.84 14.28 -5.13
N SER A 153 26.25 15.23 -4.29
CA SER A 153 27.17 14.99 -3.16
C SER A 153 26.61 14.01 -2.12
N ARG A 154 25.27 13.97 -1.97
CA ARG A 154 24.55 13.04 -1.10
C ARG A 154 24.29 11.67 -1.75
N LYS A 155 24.92 11.39 -2.89
CA LYS A 155 24.73 10.17 -3.71
C LYS A 155 23.33 10.03 -4.30
N ILE A 156 22.62 11.14 -4.49
CA ILE A 156 21.35 11.19 -5.22
C ILE A 156 21.67 11.64 -6.64
N GLN A 157 21.97 10.67 -7.51
CA GLN A 157 22.55 10.93 -8.84
C GLN A 157 21.65 10.51 -10.01
N GLY A 158 20.55 9.80 -9.73
CA GLY A 158 19.70 9.21 -10.76
C GLY A 158 18.23 9.19 -10.38
N LEU A 159 17.41 8.88 -11.38
CA LEU A 159 16.00 8.55 -11.18
C LEU A 159 15.85 7.10 -10.71
N GLU A 160 14.65 6.75 -10.27
CA GLU A 160 14.29 5.39 -9.86
C GLU A 160 13.13 4.91 -10.73
N VAL A 161 13.09 3.61 -11.03
CA VAL A 161 11.98 3.00 -11.76
C VAL A 161 11.10 2.25 -10.78
N ASP A 162 9.80 2.33 -10.98
CA ASP A 162 8.85 1.60 -10.17
C ASP A 162 8.82 0.10 -10.53
N VAL A 163 8.36 -0.68 -9.56
CA VAL A 163 8.11 -2.11 -9.65
C VAL A 163 6.59 -2.28 -9.66
N PRO A 164 5.98 -2.70 -10.79
CA PRO A 164 4.52 -2.70 -10.97
C PRO A 164 3.73 -3.46 -9.88
N THR A 165 4.36 -4.45 -9.28
CA THR A 165 3.76 -5.27 -8.22
C THR A 165 3.71 -4.57 -6.86
N ARG A 166 4.43 -3.46 -6.66
CA ARG A 166 4.57 -2.76 -5.37
C ARG A 166 4.37 -1.26 -5.53
N TRP A 167 3.19 -0.76 -5.18
CA TRP A 167 2.84 0.65 -5.32
C TRP A 167 3.82 1.63 -4.62
N ASN A 168 4.47 1.21 -3.53
CA ASN A 168 5.44 2.03 -2.80
C ASN A 168 6.61 2.48 -3.68
N SER A 169 7.01 1.64 -4.64
CA SER A 169 8.06 2.00 -5.60
C SER A 169 7.62 3.07 -6.59
N THR A 170 6.33 3.10 -6.98
CA THR A 170 5.74 4.18 -7.76
C THR A 170 5.80 5.48 -6.96
N PHE A 171 5.44 5.47 -5.68
CA PHE A 171 5.54 6.66 -4.82
C PHE A 171 6.98 7.18 -4.71
N LEU A 172 7.95 6.30 -4.44
CA LEU A 172 9.37 6.65 -4.34
C LEU A 172 9.94 7.20 -5.66
N MET A 173 9.55 6.62 -6.80
CA MET A 173 9.91 7.12 -8.14
C MET A 173 9.48 8.58 -8.32
N PHE A 174 8.24 8.91 -7.96
CA PHE A 174 7.75 10.29 -8.06
C PHE A 174 8.42 11.23 -7.09
N GLN A 175 8.61 10.82 -5.84
CA GLN A 175 9.34 11.64 -4.86
C GLN A 175 10.76 11.95 -5.36
N ARG A 176 11.45 10.96 -5.94
CA ARG A 176 12.77 11.13 -6.56
C ARG A 176 12.73 12.12 -7.72
N CYS A 177 11.72 12.03 -8.59
CA CYS A 177 11.55 12.96 -9.72
C CYS A 177 11.32 14.40 -9.26
N ILE A 178 10.42 14.60 -8.30
CA ILE A 178 10.13 15.92 -7.73
C ILE A 178 11.39 16.50 -7.06
N LEU A 179 12.15 15.68 -6.34
CA LEU A 179 13.41 16.11 -5.72
C LEU A 179 14.44 16.57 -6.77
N LEU A 180 14.44 15.92 -7.94
CA LEU A 180 15.37 16.19 -9.05
C LEU A 180 14.76 17.07 -10.15
N GLU A 181 13.69 17.80 -9.87
CA GLU A 181 12.94 18.62 -10.84
C GLU A 181 13.83 19.53 -11.70
N LYS A 182 14.82 20.21 -11.09
CA LYS A 182 15.71 21.14 -11.82
C LYS A 182 16.58 20.37 -12.83
N SER A 183 17.17 19.27 -12.39
CA SER A 183 18.01 18.42 -13.23
C SER A 183 17.20 17.73 -14.31
N TYR A 184 16.00 17.24 -13.97
CA TYR A 184 15.02 16.67 -14.89
C TYR A 184 14.67 17.66 -16.00
N THR A 185 14.24 18.87 -15.60
CA THR A 185 13.78 19.89 -16.56
C THR A 185 14.91 20.32 -17.47
N HIS A 186 16.11 20.55 -16.93
CA HIS A 186 17.29 20.87 -17.72
C HIS A 186 17.64 19.74 -18.70
N PHE A 187 17.64 18.49 -18.24
CA PHE A 187 17.96 17.34 -19.08
C PHE A 187 16.98 17.19 -20.25
N CYS A 188 15.68 17.37 -20.02
CA CYS A 188 14.67 17.35 -21.08
C CYS A 188 14.83 18.50 -22.09
N GLN A 189 15.25 19.69 -21.64
CA GLN A 189 15.51 20.83 -22.53
C GLN A 189 16.75 20.64 -23.41
N GLN A 190 17.76 19.91 -22.95
CA GLN A 190 19.02 19.69 -23.66
C GLN A 190 19.03 18.40 -24.50
N ASN A 191 18.05 17.51 -24.33
CA ASN A 191 18.02 16.20 -24.99
C ASN A 191 16.71 15.98 -25.75
N GLN A 192 16.81 15.99 -27.09
CA GLN A 192 15.67 15.82 -27.97
C GLN A 192 14.96 14.46 -27.82
N GLU A 193 15.67 13.41 -27.38
CA GLU A 193 15.11 12.06 -27.18
C GLU A 193 14.06 12.01 -26.06
N VAL A 194 14.14 12.93 -25.09
CA VAL A 194 13.26 12.98 -23.90
C VAL A 194 12.51 14.30 -23.76
N ALA A 195 12.60 15.18 -24.77
CA ALA A 195 11.92 16.47 -24.78
C ALA A 195 10.40 16.33 -24.60
N GLY A 196 9.80 15.24 -25.09
CA GLY A 196 8.38 14.93 -24.93
C GLY A 196 7.94 14.59 -23.51
N PHE A 197 8.87 14.41 -22.56
CA PHE A 197 8.56 14.16 -21.15
C PHE A 197 8.72 15.40 -20.27
N ILE A 198 8.95 16.58 -20.85
CA ILE A 198 9.09 17.82 -20.08
C ILE A 198 7.75 18.18 -19.40
N LEU A 199 7.82 18.51 -18.12
CA LEU A 199 6.66 18.94 -17.33
C LEU A 199 6.69 20.45 -17.13
N SER A 200 5.52 21.08 -17.27
CA SER A 200 5.31 22.47 -16.92
C SER A 200 5.31 22.68 -15.40
N SER A 201 5.48 23.93 -14.95
CA SER A 201 5.42 24.26 -13.52
C SER A 201 4.07 23.89 -12.89
N ALA A 202 2.98 23.97 -13.65
CA ALA A 202 1.65 23.59 -13.18
C ALA A 202 1.52 22.07 -12.99
N GLU A 203 2.09 21.28 -13.90
CA GLU A 203 2.13 19.81 -13.79
C GLU A 203 3.04 19.35 -12.66
N TRP A 204 4.18 20.01 -12.44
CA TRP A 204 5.01 19.75 -11.28
C TRP A 204 4.28 20.05 -9.96
N ASN A 205 3.53 21.16 -9.91
CA ASN A 205 2.70 21.47 -8.74
C ASN A 205 1.63 20.38 -8.52
N GLN A 206 0.99 19.94 -9.60
CA GLN A 206 0.02 18.87 -9.57
C GLN A 206 0.63 17.54 -9.07
N ALA A 207 1.82 17.17 -9.53
CA ALA A 207 2.55 15.99 -9.05
C ALA A 207 2.81 16.05 -7.54
N ARG A 208 3.17 17.23 -7.00
CA ARG A 208 3.37 17.43 -5.55
C ARG A 208 2.08 17.26 -4.76
N ILE A 209 0.96 17.78 -5.25
CA ILE A 209 -0.36 17.62 -4.63
C ILE A 209 -0.71 16.13 -4.54
N ILE A 210 -0.54 15.39 -5.63
CA ILE A 210 -0.84 13.95 -5.67
C ILE A 210 0.08 13.17 -4.72
N MET A 211 1.38 13.48 -4.70
CA MET A 211 2.31 12.80 -3.80
C MET A 211 1.99 13.09 -2.34
N LYS A 212 1.66 14.34 -1.99
CA LYS A 212 1.20 14.68 -0.63
C LYS A 212 -0.08 13.93 -0.25
N PHE A 213 -0.98 13.73 -1.20
CA PHE A 213 -2.20 12.95 -1.00
C PHE A 213 -1.90 11.46 -0.72
N LEU A 214 -0.92 10.87 -1.41
CA LEU A 214 -0.55 9.45 -1.28
C LEU A 214 0.47 9.16 -0.16
N GLU A 215 1.16 10.17 0.34
CA GLU A 215 2.24 10.04 1.33
C GLU A 215 1.86 9.26 2.60
N PRO A 216 0.70 9.51 3.25
CA PRO A 216 0.33 8.73 4.44
C PRO A 216 0.15 7.23 4.18
N LEU A 217 -0.21 6.84 2.96
CA LEU A 217 -0.28 5.42 2.60
C LEU A 217 1.12 4.80 2.56
N SER A 218 2.12 5.56 2.10
CA SER A 218 3.51 5.10 1.94
C SER A 218 4.11 4.87 3.32
N GLU A 219 3.96 5.86 4.20
CA GLU A 219 4.38 5.77 5.60
C GLU A 219 3.70 4.58 6.31
N ALA A 220 2.40 4.40 6.09
CA ALA A 220 1.66 3.26 6.64
C ALA A 220 2.17 1.91 6.10
N THR A 221 2.53 1.83 4.82
CA THR A 221 3.10 0.62 4.21
C THR A 221 4.46 0.29 4.83
N GLU A 222 5.34 1.28 4.98
CA GLU A 222 6.65 1.11 5.61
C GLU A 222 6.53 0.68 7.08
N LEU A 223 5.62 1.30 7.83
CA LEU A 223 5.33 0.96 9.22
C LEU A 223 4.86 -0.51 9.37
N LEU A 224 4.00 -0.98 8.47
CA LEU A 224 3.39 -2.32 8.56
C LEU A 224 4.25 -3.43 7.97
N CYS A 225 5.13 -3.11 7.02
CA CYS A 225 6.05 -4.07 6.41
C CYS A 225 7.33 -4.31 7.22
N ALA A 226 7.50 -3.63 8.36
CA ALA A 226 8.65 -3.83 9.21
C ALA A 226 8.71 -5.25 9.77
N SER A 227 9.90 -5.86 9.70
CA SER A 227 10.14 -7.24 10.12
C SER A 227 10.83 -7.36 11.48
N GLN A 228 11.32 -6.24 12.04
CA GLN A 228 12.10 -6.21 13.29
C GLN A 228 11.23 -6.05 14.54
N TYR A 229 9.96 -5.69 14.38
CA TYR A 229 9.03 -5.44 15.47
C TYR A 229 7.61 -5.90 15.12
N LEU A 230 6.76 -6.06 16.14
CA LEU A 230 5.35 -6.42 15.98
C LEU A 230 4.60 -5.28 15.28
N THR A 231 3.77 -5.56 14.29
CA THR A 231 3.04 -4.50 13.56
C THR A 231 1.53 -4.58 13.70
N LEU A 232 1.00 -5.68 14.26
CA LEU A 232 -0.45 -5.91 14.35
C LEU A 232 -1.19 -4.83 15.17
N HIS A 233 -0.55 -4.29 16.22
CA HIS A 233 -1.13 -3.21 17.03
C HIS A 233 -1.41 -1.93 16.23
N ASN A 234 -0.68 -1.71 15.12
CA ASN A 234 -0.88 -0.54 14.24
C ASN A 234 -2.00 -0.75 13.23
N ALA A 235 -2.54 -1.96 13.05
CA ALA A 235 -3.50 -2.26 11.99
C ALA A 235 -4.77 -1.39 12.03
N LEU A 236 -5.49 -1.37 13.16
CA LEU A 236 -6.71 -0.55 13.30
C LEU A 236 -6.40 0.95 13.31
N PRO A 237 -5.38 1.44 14.05
CA PRO A 237 -4.99 2.84 13.99
C PRO A 237 -4.66 3.33 12.57
N VAL A 238 -3.90 2.55 11.80
CA VAL A 238 -3.57 2.87 10.41
C VAL A 238 -4.82 3.01 9.56
N TYR A 239 -5.76 2.06 9.64
CA TYR A 239 -7.01 2.18 8.89
C TYR A 239 -7.78 3.46 9.23
N ILE A 240 -7.95 3.76 10.51
CA ILE A 240 -8.71 4.92 10.98
C ILE A 240 -8.05 6.23 10.53
N ILE A 241 -6.73 6.36 10.72
CA ILE A 241 -5.97 7.55 10.32
C ILE A 241 -6.01 7.76 8.81
N LEU A 242 -5.84 6.68 8.02
CA LEU A 242 -5.93 6.79 6.55
C LEU A 242 -7.30 7.24 6.09
N ILE A 243 -8.39 6.75 6.69
CA ILE A 243 -9.74 7.21 6.33
C ILE A 243 -9.93 8.68 6.71
N GLN A 244 -9.48 9.12 7.89
CA GLN A 244 -9.55 10.52 8.30
C GLN A 244 -8.77 11.45 7.35
N HIS A 245 -7.60 11.03 6.90
CA HIS A 245 -6.82 11.74 5.88
C HIS A 245 -7.58 11.86 4.56
N LEU A 246 -8.12 10.75 4.05
CA LEU A 246 -8.88 10.74 2.79
C LEU A 246 -10.18 11.55 2.89
N GLU A 247 -10.86 11.51 4.03
CA GLU A 247 -12.03 12.36 4.32
C GLU A 247 -11.68 13.84 4.29
N SER A 248 -10.52 14.21 4.86
CA SER A 248 -10.03 15.58 4.84
C SER A 248 -9.70 16.05 3.42
N ALA A 249 -9.10 15.18 2.60
CA ALA A 249 -8.85 15.44 1.19
C ALA A 249 -10.16 15.59 0.38
N ARG A 250 -11.17 14.76 0.69
CA ARG A 250 -12.49 14.81 0.06
C ARG A 250 -13.23 16.11 0.34
N LEU A 251 -13.13 16.64 1.56
CA LEU A 251 -13.76 17.90 1.96
C LEU A 251 -12.97 19.15 1.53
N GLY A 252 -11.76 18.96 0.99
CA GLY A 252 -10.90 20.04 0.53
C GLY A 252 -11.50 20.83 -0.63
N LEU A 253 -11.69 22.13 -0.45
CA LEU A 253 -12.33 23.00 -1.46
C LEU A 253 -11.48 23.25 -2.72
N ASN A 254 -10.16 23.08 -2.62
CA ASN A 254 -9.21 23.52 -3.65
C ASN A 254 -8.77 22.40 -4.62
N GLU A 255 -8.97 21.12 -4.27
CA GLU A 255 -8.36 19.99 -4.99
C GLU A 255 -9.43 18.99 -5.44
N ARG A 256 -10.44 19.47 -6.18
CA ARG A 256 -11.62 18.69 -6.59
C ARG A 256 -11.29 17.36 -7.30
N GLN A 257 -10.17 17.31 -8.00
CA GLN A 257 -9.63 16.11 -8.64
C GLN A 257 -9.33 14.95 -7.67
N LEU A 258 -9.14 15.23 -6.37
CA LEU A 258 -8.88 14.22 -5.34
C LEU A 258 -10.14 13.62 -4.75
N ILE A 259 -11.32 14.22 -4.97
CA ILE A 259 -12.60 13.78 -4.39
C ILE A 259 -12.91 12.34 -4.83
N ARG A 260 -12.93 12.08 -6.14
CA ARG A 260 -13.23 10.75 -6.69
C ARG A 260 -12.23 9.68 -6.22
N PRO A 261 -10.89 9.90 -6.31
CA PRO A 261 -9.91 8.98 -5.72
C PRO A 261 -10.14 8.73 -4.23
N ALA A 262 -10.38 9.78 -3.44
CA ALA A 262 -10.61 9.66 -2.02
C ALA A 262 -11.84 8.80 -1.70
N ASP A 263 -12.98 9.02 -2.38
CA ASP A 263 -14.18 8.21 -2.21
C ASP A 263 -13.92 6.72 -2.48
N GLN A 264 -13.30 6.40 -3.62
CA GLN A 264 -13.00 5.02 -3.99
C GLN A 264 -12.03 4.36 -3.00
N MET A 265 -11.04 5.10 -2.52
CA MET A 265 -10.08 4.64 -1.52
C MET A 265 -10.74 4.39 -0.17
N ILE A 266 -11.60 5.32 0.30
CA ILE A 266 -12.36 5.19 1.56
C ILE A 266 -13.25 3.95 1.51
N ASP A 267 -14.02 3.77 0.43
CA ASP A 267 -14.90 2.61 0.25
C ASP A 267 -14.11 1.31 0.32
N LYS A 268 -12.94 1.28 -0.35
CA LYS A 268 -12.08 0.10 -0.35
C LYS A 268 -11.52 -0.18 1.04
N ILE A 269 -11.06 0.83 1.78
CA ILE A 269 -10.57 0.62 3.16
C ILE A 269 -11.71 0.12 4.05
N ASN A 270 -12.90 0.72 3.98
CA ASN A 270 -14.04 0.35 4.81
C ASN A 270 -14.42 -1.14 4.67
N GLN A 271 -14.35 -1.70 3.45
CA GLN A 271 -14.58 -3.13 3.21
C GLN A 271 -13.66 -4.03 4.07
N TYR A 272 -12.39 -3.65 4.25
CA TYR A 272 -11.45 -4.44 5.04
C TYR A 272 -11.49 -4.08 6.52
N LEU A 273 -11.67 -2.81 6.87
CA LEU A 273 -11.78 -2.37 8.26
C LEU A 273 -13.00 -3.00 8.95
N ASN A 274 -14.16 -3.03 8.29
CA ASN A 274 -15.35 -3.67 8.85
C ASN A 274 -15.10 -5.14 9.22
N ASN A 275 -14.37 -5.88 8.37
CA ASN A 275 -13.98 -7.25 8.66
C ASN A 275 -12.92 -7.35 9.76
N ALA A 276 -11.96 -6.40 9.81
CA ALA A 276 -10.93 -6.37 10.85
C ALA A 276 -11.52 -6.09 12.24
N LEU A 277 -12.54 -5.24 12.33
CA LEU A 277 -13.24 -4.92 13.58
C LEU A 277 -13.97 -6.14 14.17
N GLN A 278 -14.33 -7.13 13.36
CA GLN A 278 -14.94 -8.37 13.84
C GLN A 278 -13.91 -9.39 14.36
N LYS A 279 -12.61 -9.13 14.23
CA LYS A 279 -11.55 -10.08 14.62
C LYS A 279 -10.89 -9.63 15.93
N PRO A 280 -11.05 -10.40 17.03
CA PRO A 280 -10.56 -10.00 18.34
C PRO A 280 -9.06 -9.68 18.37
N MET A 281 -8.24 -10.36 17.57
CA MET A 281 -6.79 -10.19 17.56
C MET A 281 -6.32 -8.80 17.14
N TYR A 282 -7.02 -8.13 16.21
CA TYR A 282 -6.68 -6.74 15.87
C TYR A 282 -6.97 -5.79 17.04
N ILE A 283 -8.09 -6.00 17.71
CA ILE A 283 -8.53 -5.21 18.86
C ILE A 283 -7.57 -5.41 20.04
N CYS A 284 -7.33 -6.66 20.42
CA CYS A 284 -6.46 -7.02 21.54
C CYS A 284 -5.04 -6.50 21.33
N ALA A 285 -4.47 -6.69 20.13
CA ALA A 285 -3.13 -6.21 19.83
C ALA A 285 -2.99 -4.69 20.00
N MET A 286 -3.99 -3.92 19.56
CA MET A 286 -3.98 -2.46 19.72
C MET A 286 -4.12 -2.03 21.18
N ILE A 287 -5.04 -2.61 21.96
CA ILE A 287 -5.24 -2.20 23.36
C ILE A 287 -4.05 -2.60 24.24
N LEU A 288 -3.43 -3.75 23.98
CA LEU A 288 -2.26 -4.21 24.73
C LEU A 288 -1.02 -3.35 24.48
N ASP A 289 -1.01 -2.52 23.42
CA ASP A 289 0.05 -1.55 23.21
C ASP A 289 -0.10 -0.36 24.17
N PRO A 290 0.91 -0.10 25.03
CA PRO A 290 0.85 0.99 26.00
C PRO A 290 0.68 2.40 25.39
N ARG A 291 1.04 2.58 24.12
CA ARG A 291 0.93 3.86 23.40
C ARG A 291 -0.50 4.14 22.96
N PHE A 292 -1.30 3.10 22.73
CA PHE A 292 -2.68 3.24 22.25
C PHE A 292 -3.69 3.05 23.36
N LYS A 293 -3.65 1.88 24.04
CA LYS A 293 -4.63 1.46 25.05
C LYS A 293 -6.07 1.78 24.60
N LEU A 294 -6.95 2.13 25.53
CA LEU A 294 -8.27 2.69 25.23
C LEU A 294 -8.22 4.18 24.83
N SER A 295 -7.09 4.87 25.05
CA SER A 295 -6.97 6.30 24.73
C SER A 295 -7.11 6.58 23.24
N PHE A 296 -6.52 5.74 22.37
CA PHE A 296 -6.70 5.89 20.93
C PHE A 296 -8.18 5.81 20.53
N TRP A 297 -8.92 4.84 21.10
CA TRP A 297 -10.34 4.67 20.81
C TRP A 297 -11.15 5.87 21.30
N LYS A 298 -10.93 6.31 22.55
CA LYS A 298 -11.62 7.46 23.15
C LYS A 298 -11.39 8.75 22.36
N ASN A 299 -10.16 8.97 21.90
CA ASN A 299 -9.82 10.16 21.11
C ASN A 299 -10.52 10.17 19.74
N ASN A 300 -10.85 9.00 19.20
CA ASN A 300 -11.52 8.84 17.91
C ASN A 300 -12.98 8.38 18.03
N GLU A 301 -13.54 8.38 19.25
CA GLU A 301 -14.80 7.71 19.57
C GLU A 301 -15.95 8.23 18.73
N LYS A 302 -16.09 9.55 18.61
CA LYS A 302 -17.13 10.17 17.77
C LYS A 302 -17.07 9.65 16.33
N PHE A 303 -15.88 9.67 15.73
CA PHE A 303 -15.70 9.20 14.35
C PHE A 303 -16.01 7.72 14.19
N ILE A 304 -15.55 6.89 15.15
CA ILE A 304 -15.74 5.44 15.10
C ILE A 304 -17.20 5.06 15.36
N MET A 305 -17.86 5.70 16.32
CA MET A 305 -19.28 5.47 16.63
C MET A 305 -20.17 5.86 15.45
N ASP A 306 -19.95 7.05 14.88
CA ASP A 306 -20.77 7.55 13.78
C ASP A 306 -20.66 6.66 12.52
N LYS A 307 -19.49 6.07 12.26
CA LYS A 307 -19.24 5.27 11.05
C LYS A 307 -19.40 3.76 11.21
N TYR A 308 -18.99 3.21 12.35
CA TYR A 308 -18.88 1.76 12.57
C TYR A 308 -19.77 1.27 13.71
N SER A 309 -20.36 2.18 14.49
CA SER A 309 -21.21 1.84 15.64
C SER A 309 -20.51 0.93 16.66
N VAL A 310 -19.20 1.16 16.90
CA VAL A 310 -18.38 0.40 17.85
C VAL A 310 -17.91 1.31 18.99
N SER A 311 -18.36 1.04 20.21
CA SER A 311 -18.03 1.84 21.40
C SER A 311 -16.71 1.39 22.05
N ALA A 312 -16.16 2.22 22.93
CA ALA A 312 -15.02 1.82 23.76
C ALA A 312 -15.34 0.63 24.68
N ASP A 313 -16.61 0.49 25.08
CA ASP A 313 -17.07 -0.61 25.93
C ASP A 313 -17.14 -1.94 25.16
N ASP A 314 -17.56 -1.93 23.89
CA ASP A 314 -17.56 -3.12 23.02
C ASP A 314 -16.13 -3.67 22.82
N ILE A 315 -15.19 -2.74 22.64
CA ILE A 315 -13.76 -3.04 22.49
C ILE A 315 -13.17 -3.60 23.78
N LEU A 316 -13.50 -3.01 24.92
CA LEU A 316 -13.06 -3.51 26.22
C LEU A 316 -13.67 -4.88 26.53
N LYS A 317 -14.93 -5.09 26.16
CA LYS A 317 -15.60 -6.39 26.28
C LYS A 317 -14.88 -7.44 25.45
N THR A 318 -14.58 -7.16 24.18
CA THR A 318 -13.83 -8.07 23.30
C THR A 318 -12.51 -8.50 23.93
N LEU A 319 -11.76 -7.56 24.54
CA LEU A 319 -10.51 -7.90 25.24
C LEU A 319 -10.73 -8.83 26.44
N LYS A 320 -11.76 -8.57 27.24
CA LYS A 320 -12.09 -9.39 28.42
C LYS A 320 -12.50 -10.79 28.01
N ASP A 321 -13.42 -10.92 27.06
CA ASP A 321 -13.91 -12.20 26.54
C ASP A 321 -12.73 -13.01 25.96
N THR A 322 -11.86 -12.38 25.17
CA THR A 322 -10.66 -13.03 24.61
C THR A 322 -9.66 -13.45 25.70
N ALA A 323 -9.49 -12.63 26.74
CA ALA A 323 -8.60 -12.97 27.85
C ALA A 323 -9.14 -14.14 28.66
N GLU A 324 -10.45 -14.19 28.93
CA GLU A 324 -11.12 -15.29 29.62
C GLU A 324 -10.97 -16.59 28.82
N GLU A 325 -11.27 -16.59 27.52
CA GLU A 325 -11.06 -17.75 26.63
C GLU A 325 -9.59 -18.23 26.63
N PHE A 326 -8.64 -17.29 26.63
CA PHE A 326 -7.22 -17.63 26.73
C PHE A 326 -6.88 -18.28 28.07
N TYR A 327 -7.38 -17.78 29.19
CA TYR A 327 -7.13 -18.36 30.51
C TYR A 327 -7.79 -19.74 30.67
N GLU A 328 -8.98 -19.95 30.12
CA GLU A 328 -9.69 -21.24 30.16
C GLU A 328 -9.02 -22.30 29.29
N SER A 329 -8.26 -21.89 28.26
CA SER A 329 -7.52 -22.79 27.37
C SER A 329 -6.09 -23.08 27.83
N LEU A 330 -5.62 -22.47 28.93
CA LEU A 330 -4.32 -22.82 29.52
C LEU A 330 -4.40 -24.20 30.19
N PRO A 331 -3.41 -25.09 29.95
CA PRO A 331 -3.38 -26.44 30.51
C PRO A 331 -3.11 -26.49 32.01
#